data_AF-A0A258QTU5-F1
#
_entry.id   AF-A0A258QTU5-F1
#
_cell.length_a   1.000
_cell.length_b   1.000
_cell.length_c   1.000
_cell.angle_alpha   90.00
_cell.angle_beta   90.00
_cell.angle_gamma   90.00
#
_symmetry.space_group_name_H-M   'P 1'
#
loop_
_entity.id
_entity.type
_entity.pdbx_description
1 polymer ?
#
loop_
_entity_poly.entity_id
_entity_poly.type
_entity_poly.pdbx_seq_one_letter_code
_entity_poly.pdbx_strand_id
1 'polypeptide(L)'
;MSDPTASWEEEKRSAWLYRVVAECERGTPRAALFTELAQAADDQAAIWLGAITQHGDPVPAAFRPDLRTRVVAAMTRALKPRVMRSVLAAMKVRGMVLYTREA
;
A
#
# COMPACT_ATOMS: atom_id res chain seq x y z
N MET A 1 9.85 -9.40 -17.68
CA MET A 1 9.98 -9.18 -16.22
C MET A 1 9.75 -7.70 -15.97
N SER A 2 8.89 -7.34 -15.02
CA SER A 2 8.70 -5.93 -14.65
C SER A 2 10.02 -5.34 -14.15
N ASP A 3 10.23 -4.04 -14.37
CA ASP A 3 11.38 -3.31 -13.83
C ASP A 3 11.44 -3.48 -12.29
N PRO A 4 12.56 -3.95 -11.72
CA PRO A 4 12.74 -4.09 -10.28
C PRO A 4 12.46 -2.80 -9.50
N THR A 5 12.83 -1.65 -10.06
CA THR A 5 12.57 -0.34 -9.43
C THR A 5 11.09 -0.01 -9.40
N ALA A 6 10.40 -0.17 -10.53
CA ALA A 6 8.95 0.00 -10.59
C ALA A 6 8.22 -0.96 -9.64
N SER A 7 8.70 -2.20 -9.50
CA SER A 7 8.12 -3.19 -8.59
C SER A 7 8.32 -2.79 -7.13
N TRP A 8 9.52 -2.33 -6.77
CA TRP A 8 9.79 -1.75 -5.45
C TRP A 8 8.87 -0.56 -5.13
N GLU A 9 8.68 0.37 -6.07
CA GLU A 9 7.80 1.53 -5.88
C GLU A 9 6.33 1.13 -5.67
N GLU A 10 5.87 0.10 -6.39
CA GLU A 10 4.51 -0.42 -6.24
C GLU A 10 4.28 -1.04 -4.87
N GLU A 11 5.24 -1.81 -4.36
CA GLU A 11 5.15 -2.40 -3.03
C GLU A 11 5.18 -1.33 -1.93
N LYS A 12 6.09 -0.35 -2.04
CA LYS A 12 6.14 0.78 -1.09
C LYS A 12 4.88 1.63 -1.11
N ARG A 13 4.27 1.86 -2.29
CA ARG A 13 2.98 2.54 -2.43
C ARG A 13 1.87 1.78 -1.72
N SER A 14 1.82 0.47 -1.91
CA SER A 14 0.84 -0.40 -1.27
C SER A 14 0.99 -0.37 0.25
N ALA A 15 2.22 -0.55 0.76
CA ALA A 15 2.55 -0.47 2.18
C ALA A 15 2.13 0.87 2.80
N TRP A 16 2.31 1.98 2.07
CA TRP A 16 1.92 3.30 2.54
C TRP A 16 0.40 3.48 2.60
N LEU A 17 -0.33 3.03 1.58
CA LEU A 17 -1.80 3.10 1.56
C LEU A 17 -2.45 2.16 2.58
N TYR A 18 -1.90 0.96 2.80
CA TYR A 18 -2.35 0.06 3.86
C TYR A 18 -2.27 0.72 5.25
N ARG A 19 -1.19 1.45 5.54
CA ARG A 19 -1.06 2.22 6.80
C ARG A 19 -2.11 3.31 6.93
N VAL A 20 -2.42 4.02 5.85
CA VAL A 20 -3.50 5.03 5.85
C VAL A 20 -4.84 4.38 6.17
N VAL A 21 -5.13 3.20 5.59
CA VAL A 21 -6.36 2.47 5.87
C VAL A 21 -6.38 1.96 7.31
N ALA A 22 -5.28 1.39 7.80
CA ALA A 22 -5.15 0.91 9.18
C ALA A 22 -5.38 2.05 10.20
N GLU A 23 -4.84 3.24 9.93
CA GLU A 23 -5.06 4.45 10.72
C GLU A 23 -6.54 4.84 10.74
N CYS A 24 -7.22 4.81 9.59
CA CYS A 24 -8.65 5.11 9.49
C CYS A 24 -9.55 4.08 10.19
N GLU A 25 -9.11 2.82 10.26
CA GLU A 25 -9.83 1.70 10.88
C GLU A 25 -9.43 1.48 12.34
N ARG A 26 -8.66 2.38 12.95
CA ARG A 26 -8.13 2.25 14.31
C ARG A 26 -9.25 1.94 15.31
N GLY A 27 -9.04 0.91 16.14
CA GLY A 27 -10.04 0.40 17.08
C GLY A 27 -10.96 -0.68 16.52
N THR A 28 -10.83 -1.03 15.24
CA THR A 28 -11.49 -2.20 14.65
C THR A 28 -10.50 -3.35 14.42
N PRO A 29 -10.96 -4.61 14.30
CA PRO A 29 -10.11 -5.73 13.90
C PRO A 29 -9.43 -5.53 12.53
N ARG A 30 -10.02 -4.71 11.64
CA ARG A 30 -9.46 -4.43 10.31
C ARG A 30 -8.14 -3.66 10.38
N ALA A 31 -7.92 -2.84 11.42
CA ALA A 31 -6.68 -2.10 11.57
C ALA A 31 -5.46 -3.01 11.69
N ALA A 32 -5.57 -4.10 12.46
CA ALA A 32 -4.49 -5.08 12.63
C ALA A 32 -4.18 -5.76 11.28
N LEU A 33 -5.21 -6.22 10.58
CA LEU A 33 -5.05 -6.84 9.26
C LEU A 33 -4.38 -5.91 8.24
N PHE A 34 -4.80 -4.64 8.15
CA PHE A 34 -4.17 -3.69 7.24
C PHE A 34 -2.73 -3.33 7.67
N THR A 35 -2.43 -3.38 8.97
CA THR A 35 -1.04 -3.23 9.46
C THR A 35 -0.18 -4.41 9.03
N GLU A 36 -0.68 -5.65 9.13
CA GLU A 36 0.02 -6.85 8.65
C GLU A 36 0.24 -6.82 7.14
N LEU A 37 -0.75 -6.39 6.35
CA LEU A 37 -0.61 -6.20 4.91
C LEU A 37 0.43 -5.13 4.56
N ALA A 38 0.52 -4.06 5.36
CA ALA A 38 1.56 -3.05 5.18
C ALA A 38 2.95 -3.63 5.41
N GLN A 39 3.12 -4.45 6.46
CA GLN A 39 4.39 -5.11 6.75
C GLN A 39 4.79 -6.08 5.64
N ALA A 40 3.86 -6.93 5.19
CA ALA A 40 4.12 -7.89 4.12
C ALA A 40 4.56 -7.19 2.82
N ALA A 41 3.96 -6.05 2.48
CA ALA A 41 4.37 -5.26 1.32
C ALA A 41 5.76 -4.63 1.51
N ASP A 42 6.14 -4.21 2.71
CA ASP A 42 7.51 -3.74 2.98
C ASP A 42 8.54 -4.87 2.88
N ASP A 43 8.20 -6.08 3.34
CA ASP A 43 9.07 -7.25 3.20
C ASP A 43 9.25 -7.61 1.70
N GLN A 44 8.20 -7.51 0.90
CA GLN A 44 8.30 -7.66 -0.57
C GLN A 44 9.15 -6.57 -1.21
N ALA A 45 9.04 -5.31 -0.77
CA ALA A 45 9.91 -4.24 -1.23
C ALA A 45 11.39 -4.52 -0.90
N ALA A 46 11.69 -5.12 0.25
CA ALA A 46 13.06 -5.49 0.61
C ALA A 46 13.65 -6.57 -0.32
N ILE A 47 12.82 -7.51 -0.82
CA ILE A 47 13.25 -8.49 -1.83
C ILE A 47 13.66 -7.78 -3.13
N TRP A 48 12.85 -6.82 -3.59
CA TRP A 48 13.18 -6.03 -4.78
C TRP A 48 14.44 -5.19 -4.60
N LEU A 49 14.62 -4.59 -3.42
CA LEU A 49 15.84 -3.86 -3.09
C LEU A 49 17.09 -4.75 -3.18
N GLY A 50 16.99 -6.00 -2.70
CA GLY A 50 18.04 -7.00 -2.86
C GLY A 50 18.34 -7.30 -4.33
N ALA A 51 17.30 -7.44 -5.17
CA ALA A 51 17.47 -7.68 -6.60
C ALA A 51 18.12 -6.49 -7.34
N ILE A 52 17.68 -5.25 -7.06
CA ILE A 52 18.27 -4.01 -7.60
C ILE A 52 19.75 -3.94 -7.25
N THR A 53 20.08 -4.18 -5.98
CA THR A 53 21.47 -4.14 -5.49
C THR A 53 22.34 -5.19 -6.17
N GLN A 54 21.82 -6.41 -6.36
CA GLN A 54 22.54 -7.50 -7.04
C GLN A 54 22.78 -7.23 -8.52
N HIS A 55 21.88 -6.50 -9.18
CA HIS A 55 22.04 -6.10 -10.59
C HIS A 55 22.95 -4.88 -10.77
N GLY A 56 23.40 -4.25 -9.68
CA GLY A 56 24.24 -3.04 -9.74
C GLY A 56 23.46 -1.78 -10.13
N ASP A 57 22.12 -1.84 -10.08
CA ASP A 57 21.26 -0.71 -10.37
C ASP A 57 21.30 0.32 -9.21
N PRO A 58 21.00 1.61 -9.49
CA PRO A 58 20.94 2.63 -8.46
C PRO A 58 19.89 2.29 -7.40
N VAL A 59 20.31 2.14 -6.16
CA VAL A 59 19.41 1.88 -5.03
C VAL A 59 18.45 3.07 -4.87
N PRO A 60 17.12 2.85 -4.95
CA PRO A 60 16.14 3.91 -4.76
C PRO A 60 16.29 4.57 -3.39
N ALA A 61 16.19 5.90 -3.36
CA ALA A 61 16.11 6.64 -2.11
C ALA A 61 14.81 6.32 -1.35
N ALA A 62 14.66 6.86 -0.13
CA ALA A 62 13.45 6.67 0.66
C ALA A 62 12.17 6.96 -0.17
N PHE A 63 11.18 6.05 -0.06
CA PHE A 63 9.93 6.16 -0.81
C PHE A 63 9.20 7.48 -0.53
N ARG A 64 8.79 8.16 -1.62
CA ARG A 64 7.96 9.36 -1.56
C ARG A 64 6.66 9.13 -2.33
N PRO A 65 5.49 9.23 -1.68
CA PRO A 65 4.22 8.99 -2.36
C PRO A 65 3.96 10.06 -3.43
N ASP A 66 3.59 9.61 -4.63
CA ASP A 66 3.20 10.49 -5.73
C ASP A 66 1.90 11.29 -5.43
N LEU A 67 1.61 12.30 -6.25
CA LEU A 67 0.44 13.18 -6.04
C LEU A 67 -0.86 12.39 -5.99
N ARG A 68 -1.03 11.41 -6.90
CA ARG A 68 -2.23 10.57 -6.96
C ARG A 68 -2.40 9.78 -5.65
N THR A 69 -1.33 9.17 -5.16
CA THR A 69 -1.30 8.41 -3.91
C THR A 69 -1.67 9.28 -2.71
N ARG A 70 -1.14 10.52 -2.67
CA ARG A 70 -1.47 11.50 -1.62
C ARG A 70 -2.94 11.93 -1.67
N VAL A 71 -3.48 12.19 -2.86
CA VAL A 71 -4.90 12.54 -3.06
C VAL A 71 -5.80 11.40 -2.61
N VAL A 72 -5.52 10.17 -3.03
CA VAL A 72 -6.30 8.99 -2.60
C VAL A 72 -6.29 8.86 -1.08
N ALA A 73 -5.14 9.00 -0.42
CA ALA A 73 -5.08 8.93 1.03
C ALA A 73 -5.82 10.07 1.73
N ALA A 74 -5.79 11.29 1.20
CA ALA A 74 -6.58 12.40 1.73
C ALA A 74 -8.08 12.09 1.62
N MET A 75 -8.53 11.57 0.47
CA MET A 75 -9.92 11.15 0.27
C MET A 75 -10.31 9.98 1.18
N THR A 76 -9.44 9.00 1.38
CA THR A 76 -9.68 7.87 2.31
C THR A 76 -9.85 8.34 3.75
N ARG A 77 -9.05 9.32 4.19
CA ARG A 77 -9.23 9.93 5.52
C ARG A 77 -10.54 10.69 5.65
N ALA A 78 -10.98 11.38 4.59
CA ALA A 78 -12.21 12.16 4.61
C ALA A 78 -13.49 11.31 4.47
N LEU A 79 -13.51 10.35 3.54
CA LEU A 79 -14.70 9.59 3.14
C LEU A 79 -14.79 8.20 3.79
N LYS A 80 -13.76 7.81 4.55
CA LYS A 80 -13.53 6.47 5.11
C LYS A 80 -13.20 5.40 4.06
N PRO A 81 -12.43 4.35 4.42
CA PRO A 81 -12.04 3.27 3.51
C PRO A 81 -13.20 2.54 2.82
N ARG A 82 -14.34 2.37 3.51
CA ARG A 82 -15.53 1.68 2.96
C ARG A 82 -16.04 2.32 1.66
N VAL A 83 -16.10 3.65 1.61
CA VAL A 83 -16.53 4.40 0.41
C VAL A 83 -15.46 4.32 -0.67
N MET A 84 -14.19 4.36 -0.26
CA MET A 84 -13.04 4.36 -1.17
C MET A 84 -12.65 2.98 -1.71
N ARG A 85 -13.40 1.92 -1.41
CA ARG A 85 -13.06 0.52 -1.73
C ARG A 85 -12.62 0.29 -3.19
N SER A 86 -13.33 0.86 -4.16
CA SER A 86 -13.01 0.65 -5.59
C SER A 86 -11.75 1.38 -6.00
N VAL A 87 -11.53 2.57 -5.44
CA VAL A 87 -10.32 3.37 -5.69
C VAL A 87 -9.10 2.71 -5.05
N LEU A 88 -9.24 2.23 -3.81
CA LEU A 88 -8.19 1.49 -3.11
C LEU A 88 -7.84 0.19 -3.85
N ALA A 89 -8.83 -0.57 -4.32
CA ALA A 89 -8.59 -1.75 -5.15
C ALA A 89 -7.81 -1.42 -6.43
N ALA A 90 -8.16 -0.33 -7.12
CA ALA A 90 -7.44 0.13 -8.32
C ALA A 90 -5.99 0.56 -8.01
N MET A 91 -5.72 1.03 -6.80
CA MET A 91 -4.38 1.34 -6.29
C MET A 91 -3.61 0.10 -5.81
N LYS A 92 -4.07 -1.11 -6.14
CA LYS A 92 -3.51 -2.41 -5.72
C LYS A 92 -3.58 -2.69 -4.22
N VAL A 93 -4.45 -2.00 -3.50
CA VAL A 93 -4.75 -2.29 -2.08
C VAL A 93 -5.72 -3.47 -2.02
N ARG A 94 -5.25 -4.62 -1.54
CA ARG A 94 -6.04 -5.84 -1.34
C ARG A 94 -6.88 -5.76 -0.06
N GLY A 95 -7.75 -6.74 0.18
CA GLY A 95 -8.60 -6.80 1.38
C GLY A 95 -9.92 -6.01 1.29
N MET A 96 -10.22 -5.38 0.14
CA MET A 96 -11.46 -4.60 -0.03
C MET A 96 -12.74 -5.44 0.01
N VAL A 97 -12.64 -6.75 -0.20
CA VAL A 97 -13.76 -7.71 -0.08
C VAL A 97 -14.34 -7.76 1.34
N LEU A 98 -13.56 -7.38 2.37
CA LEU A 98 -14.03 -7.32 3.75
C LEU A 98 -15.17 -6.32 3.94
N TYR A 99 -15.23 -5.28 3.10
CA TYR A 99 -16.31 -4.29 3.12
C TYR A 99 -17.57 -4.74 2.37
N THR A 100 -17.51 -5.88 1.67
CA THR A 100 -18.67 -6.44 0.93
C THR A 100 -19.40 -7.53 1.70
N ARG A 101 -18.77 -8.13 2.72
CA ARG A 101 -19.35 -9.25 3.49
C ARG A 101 -20.10 -8.82 4.75
N GLU A 102 -20.00 -7.56 5.15
CA GLU A 102 -20.83 -6.97 6.21
C GLU A 102 -21.81 -5.95 5.58
N ALA A 103 -22.97 -6.49 5.18
CA ALA A 103 -24.19 -5.73 4.88
C ALA A 103 -25.22 -6.06 5.97
#